data_AF-A0A924R404-F1
#
_entry.id   AF-A0A924R404-F1
#
_cell.length_a   1.000
_cell.length_b   1.000
_cell.length_c   1.000
_cell.angle_alpha   90.00
_cell.angle_beta   90.00
_cell.angle_gamma   90.00
#
_symmetry.space_group_name_H-M   'P 1'
#
loop_
_entity.id
_entity.type
_entity.pdbx_description
1 polymer ?
#
loop_
_entity_poly.entity_id
_entity_poly.type
_entity_poly.pdbx_seq_one_letter_code
_entity_poly.pdbx_strand_id
1 'polypeptide(L)' 'MISPKVEVASMLSALPDDSSLEDIQYHLYVLEKVKRGLGRAETEGAMAHEDAKTRLGKWLTA' A
#
# COMPACT_ATOMS: atom_id res chain seq x y z
N MET A 1 0.65 -14.95 11.85
CA MET A 1 0.52 -14.37 10.49
C MET A 1 -0.88 -14.68 10.02
N ILE A 2 -1.70 -13.65 9.74
CA ILE A 2 -3.05 -13.86 9.20
C ILE A 2 -2.89 -14.31 7.74
N SER A 3 -3.68 -15.27 7.27
CA SER A 3 -3.58 -15.73 5.88
C SER A 3 -4.09 -14.65 4.92
N PRO A 4 -3.57 -14.56 3.69
CA PRO A 4 -4.05 -13.59 2.70
C PRO A 4 -5.57 -13.66 2.49
N LYS A 5 -6.15 -14.86 2.57
CA LYS A 5 -7.60 -15.08 2.47
C LYS A 5 -8.39 -14.35 3.57
N VAL A 6 -7.94 -14.42 4.83
CA VAL A 6 -8.65 -13.80 5.96
C VAL A 6 -8.55 -12.28 5.89
N GLU A 7 -7.41 -11.74 5.44
CA GLU A 7 -7.26 -10.30 5.24
C GLU A 7 -8.13 -9.76 4.11
N VAL A 8 -8.19 -10.47 2.98
CA VAL A 8 -9.09 -10.09 1.89
C VAL A 8 -10.54 -10.14 2.37
N ALA A 9 -10.93 -11.16 3.14
CA ALA A 9 -12.28 -11.23 3.71
C ALA A 9 -12.57 -10.05 4.66
N SER A 10 -11.60 -9.67 5.50
CA SER A 10 -11.72 -8.49 6.38
C SER A 10 -11.82 -7.19 5.59
N MET A 11 -11.04 -7.04 4.52
CA MET A 11 -11.10 -5.90 3.61
C MET A 11 -12.48 -5.80 2.98
N LEU A 12 -13.00 -6.91 2.42
CA LEU A 12 -14.33 -6.96 1.82
C LEU A 12 -15.43 -6.61 2.82
N SER A 13 -15.33 -7.05 4.08
CA SER A 13 -16.31 -6.71 5.11
C SER A 13 -16.38 -5.23 5.50
N ALA A 14 -15.35 -4.47 5.13
CA ALA A 14 -15.28 -3.03 5.39
C ALA A 14 -15.74 -2.17 4.20
N LEU A 15 -16.00 -2.79 3.03
CA LEU A 15 -16.45 -2.08 1.85
C LEU A 15 -17.97 -1.87 1.87
N PRO A 16 -18.46 -0.74 1.31
CA PRO A 16 -19.88 -0.54 1.06
C PRO A 16 -20.49 -1.63 0.15
N ASP A 17 -21.77 -1.95 0.35
CA ASP A 17 -22.49 -2.93 -0.49
C ASP A 17 -22.62 -2.51 -1.96
N ASP A 18 -22.55 -1.21 -2.25
CA ASP A 18 -22.60 -0.63 -3.60
C ASP A 18 -21.21 -0.51 -4.27
N SER A 19 -20.16 -1.07 -3.63
CA SER A 19 -18.81 -1.11 -4.20
C SER A 19 -18.79 -1.86 -5.52
N SER A 20 -18.16 -1.26 -6.52
CA SER A 20 -17.93 -1.90 -7.81
C SER A 20 -16.80 -2.93 -7.73
N LEU A 21 -16.68 -3.77 -8.77
CA LEU A 21 -15.52 -4.66 -8.90
C LEU A 21 -14.20 -3.88 -9.01
N GLU A 22 -14.22 -2.67 -9.58
CA GLU A 22 -13.04 -1.81 -9.70
C GLU A 22 -12.59 -1.30 -8.32
N ASP A 23 -13.54 -0.92 -7.45
CA ASP A 23 -13.25 -0.52 -6.08
C ASP A 23 -12.56 -1.66 -5.31
N ILE A 24 -13.14 -2.87 -5.38
CA ILE A 24 -12.58 -4.06 -4.73
C ILE A 24 -11.15 -4.33 -5.23
N GLN A 25 -10.91 -4.25 -6.54
CA GLN A 25 -9.60 -4.44 -7.13
C GLN A 25 -8.60 -3.37 -6.68
N TYR A 26 -9.01 -2.11 -6.65
CA TYR A 26 -8.18 -1.00 -6.21
C TYR A 26 -7.77 -1.17 -4.73
N HIS A 27 -8.72 -1.51 -3.86
CA HIS A 27 -8.45 -1.76 -2.45
C HIS A 27 -7.47 -2.91 -2.25
N LEU A 28 -7.64 -4.00 -2.99
CA LEU A 28 -6.71 -5.13 -2.96
C LEU A 28 -5.30 -4.71 -3.42
N TYR A 29 -5.19 -3.96 -4.52
CA TYR A 29 -3.93 -3.45 -5.02
C TYR A 29 -3.21 -2.57 -3.98
N VAL A 30 -3.92 -1.63 -3.37
CA VAL A 30 -3.36 -0.75 -2.32
C VAL A 30 -2.90 -1.57 -1.12
N LEU A 31 -3.72 -2.52 -0.65
CA LEU A 31 -3.37 -3.40 0.46
C LEU A 31 -2.05 -4.15 0.19
N GLU A 32 -1.90 -4.74 -0.99
CA GLU A 32 -0.65 -5.40 -1.38
C GLU A 32 0.54 -4.44 -1.42
N LYS A 33 0.37 -3.23 -1.97
CA LYS A 33 1.45 -2.24 -2.06
C LYS A 33 1.93 -1.79 -0.69
N VAL A 34 1.00 -1.54 0.24
CA VAL A 34 1.33 -1.19 1.63
C VAL A 34 2.13 -2.32 2.29
N LYS A 35 1.66 -3.56 2.18
CA LYS A 35 2.34 -4.72 2.79
C LYS A 35 3.74 -4.95 2.24
N ARG A 36 3.91 -4.85 0.93
CA ARG A 36 5.24 -4.92 0.30
C ARG A 36 6.14 -3.77 0.78
N GLY A 37 5.58 -2.58 0.94
CA GLY A 37 6.30 -1.41 1.49
C GLY A 37 6.76 -1.64 2.93
N LEU A 38 5.88 -2.14 3.80
CA LEU A 38 6.19 -2.46 5.19
C LEU A 38 7.28 -3.54 5.27
N GLY A 39 7.13 -4.64 4.51
CA GLY A 39 8.13 -5.70 4.48
C GLY A 39 9.51 -5.20 4.03
N ARG A 40 9.56 -4.32 3.03
CA ARG A 40 10.83 -3.68 2.62
C ARG A 40 11.39 -2.75 3.69
N ALA A 41 10.56 -1.98 4.38
CA ALA A 41 11.03 -1.13 5.47
C ALA A 41 11.63 -1.93 6.62
N GLU A 42 11.07 -3.11 6.91
CA GLU A 42 11.59 -4.04 7.92
C GLU A 42 12.91 -4.70 7.50
N THR A 43 13.06 -5.09 6.22
CA THR A 43 14.23 -5.84 5.73
C THR A 43 15.36 -4.97 5.17
N GLU A 44 15.02 -3.88 4.48
CA GLU A 44 15.96 -2.97 3.81
C GLU A 44 16.16 -1.66 4.58
N GLY A 45 15.33 -1.38 5.59
CA GLY A 45 15.33 -0.14 6.35
C GLY A 45 14.54 1.01 5.69
N ALA A 46 14.40 2.10 6.43
CA ALA A 46 13.80 3.36 5.95
C ALA A 46 14.88 4.41 5.67
N MET A 47 14.51 5.51 5.02
CA MET A 47 15.39 6.66 4.78
C MET A 47 14.92 7.91 5.52
N ALA A 48 15.85 8.82 5.80
CA ALA A 48 15.52 10.10 6.38
C ALA A 48 14.66 10.95 5.43
N HIS A 49 13.81 11.80 5.99
CA HIS A 49 12.89 12.63 5.21
C HIS A 49 13.62 13.54 4.21
N GLU A 50 14.73 14.16 4.61
CA GLU A 50 15.50 15.06 3.74
C GLU A 50 16.19 14.33 2.58
N ASP A 51 16.64 13.09 2.78
CA ASP A 51 17.18 12.25 1.72
C ASP A 51 16.10 11.89 0.70
N ALA A 52 14.89 11.58 1.17
CA ALA A 52 13.73 11.31 0.33
C ALA A 52 13.36 12.54 -0.52
N LYS A 53 13.32 13.73 0.07
CA LYS A 53 13.05 15.00 -0.65
C LYS A 53 14.10 15.25 -1.73
N THR A 54 15.38 15.12 -1.39
CA THR A 54 16.49 15.30 -2.33
C THR A 54 16.38 14.32 -3.51
N ARG A 55 16.05 13.06 -3.23
CA ARG A 55 15.87 12.03 -4.26
C ARG A 55 14.68 12.35 -5.17
N LEU A 56 13.53 12.68 -4.60
CA LEU A 56 12.29 12.95 -5.35
C LEU A 56 12.30 14.28 -6.09
N GLY A 57 13.11 15.25 -5.64
CA GLY A 57 13.24 16.57 -6.26
C GLY A 57 13.65 16.54 -7.74
N LYS A 58 14.30 15.45 -8.21
CA LYS A 58 14.70 15.28 -9.62
C LYS A 58 13.54 15.30 -10.61
N TRP A 59 12.33 14.97 -10.16
CA TRP A 59 11.11 14.95 -10.98
C TRP A 59 10.17 16.13 -10.69
N LEU A 60 10.52 17.01 -9.76
CA LEU A 60 9.77 18.23 -9.43
C LEU A 60 10.22 19.43 -10.28
N THR A 61 10.83 19.18 -11.44
CA THR A 61 11.21 20.25 -12.37
C THR A 61 9.95 21.01 -12.78
N ALA A 62 9.89 22.28 -12.36
CA ALA A 62 8.90 23.25 -12.81
C ALA A 62 9.16 23.65 -14.27
#